data_AF-A0A1R1YMJ9-F1
#
_entry.id   AF-A0A1R1YMJ9-F1
#
_cell.length_a   1.000
_cell.length_b   1.000
_cell.length_c   1.000
_cell.angle_alpha   90.00
_cell.angle_beta   90.00
_cell.angle_gamma   90.00
#
_symmetry.space_group_name_H-M   'P 1'
#
loop_
_entity.id
_entity.type
_entity.pdbx_description
1 polymer ?
#
loop_
_entity_poly.entity_id
_entity_poly.type
_entity_poly.pdbx_seq_one_letter_code
_entity_poly.pdbx_strand_id
1 'polypeptide(L)'
;MATAKTSFNHIIAHQKLDSHTLVTNGVFNIDRHPSYIGFFFWATGLQIMLMNPLSFIVFVYVLMNFFIRRARYEENTLNIFFGNEYKKYKEKVPTLIPIL
;
A
#
# COMPACT_ATOMS: atom_id res chain seq x y z
N MET A 1 -3.98 10.86 5.90
CA MET A 1 -5.00 9.79 5.92
C MET A 1 -5.69 9.76 7.26
N ALA A 2 -7.03 9.80 7.30
CA ALA A 2 -7.79 9.89 8.55
C ALA A 2 -7.63 8.66 9.47
N THR A 3 -7.44 7.47 8.89
CA THR A 3 -7.37 6.20 9.64
C THR A 3 -5.96 5.89 10.15
N ALA A 4 -4.93 6.16 9.34
CA ALA A 4 -3.54 5.89 9.71
C ALA A 4 -2.92 6.99 10.61
N LYS A 5 -3.54 8.18 10.69
CA LYS A 5 -3.11 9.33 11.51
C LYS A 5 -1.59 9.52 11.52
N THR A 6 -0.93 9.31 12.66
CA THR A 6 0.51 9.49 12.89
C THR A 6 1.38 8.34 12.37
N SER A 7 0.78 7.19 12.05
CA SER A 7 1.49 6.02 11.48
C SER A 7 1.60 6.09 9.95
N PHE A 8 0.99 7.10 9.29
CA PHE A 8 1.18 7.33 7.86
C PHE A 8 2.40 8.19 7.61
N ASN A 9 3.32 7.69 6.79
CA ASN A 9 4.50 8.44 6.40
C ASN A 9 4.75 8.30 4.89
N HIS A 10 5.10 9.40 4.22
CA HIS A 10 5.36 9.38 2.76
C HIS A 10 6.67 8.65 2.42
N ILE A 11 7.58 8.61 3.39
CA ILE A 11 8.86 7.89 3.37
C ILE A 11 8.67 6.60 4.15
N ILE A 12 9.15 5.48 3.61
CA ILE A 12 9.11 4.19 4.31
C ILE A 12 9.97 4.33 5.57
N ALA A 13 9.36 4.18 6.74
CA ALA A 13 10.07 4.31 8.00
C ALA A 13 11.07 3.16 8.13
N HIS A 14 12.37 3.47 8.17
CA HIS A 14 13.43 2.48 8.34
C HIS A 14 13.74 2.18 9.82
N GLN A 15 13.20 2.97 10.75
CA GLN A 15 13.31 2.75 12.19
C GLN A 15 11.93 2.81 12.84
N LYS A 16 11.69 1.91 13.79
CA LYS A 16 10.47 1.86 14.60
C LYS A 16 10.55 2.97 15.65
N LEU A 17 9.68 3.98 15.54
CA LEU A 17 9.43 4.91 16.64
C LEU A 17 8.49 4.25 17.65
N ASP A 18 8.63 4.54 18.94
CA ASP A 18 7.76 3.99 19.99
C ASP A 18 6.27 4.35 19.79
N SER A 19 5.99 5.40 19.01
CA SER A 19 4.63 5.80 18.63
C SER A 19 4.04 5.03 17.43
N HIS A 20 4.81 4.17 16.75
CA HIS A 20 4.32 3.36 15.63
C HIS A 20 3.53 2.16 16.15
N THR A 21 2.21 2.29 16.15
CA THR A 21 1.29 1.19 16.41
C THR A 21 0.80 0.57 15.10
N LEU A 22 0.59 -0.75 15.11
CA LEU A 22 0.01 -1.47 13.98
C LEU A 22 -1.48 -1.12 13.90
N VAL A 23 -1.87 -0.33 12.90
CA VAL A 23 -3.26 0.06 12.67
C VAL A 23 -3.94 -1.00 11.82
N THR A 24 -4.81 -1.79 12.44
CA THR A 24 -5.59 -2.85 11.77
C THR A 24 -7.08 -2.50 11.63
N ASN A 25 -7.50 -1.34 12.14
CA ASN A 25 -8.90 -0.94 12.19
C ASN A 25 -9.36 -0.16 10.95
N GLY A 26 -10.66 -0.23 10.66
CA GLY A 26 -11.29 0.53 9.57
C GLY A 26 -10.92 0.00 8.19
N VAL A 27 -10.48 0.89 7.28
CA VAL A 27 -10.13 0.52 5.89
C VAL A 27 -8.96 -0.48 5.84
N PHE A 28 -8.10 -0.48 6.86
CA PHE A 28 -7.01 -1.45 7.01
C PHE A 28 -7.50 -2.87 7.37
N ASN A 29 -8.78 -3.09 7.66
CA ASN A 29 -9.35 -4.44 7.81
C ASN A 29 -9.79 -5.04 6.46
N ILE A 30 -9.90 -4.21 5.42
CA ILE A 30 -10.35 -4.62 4.08
C ILE A 30 -9.15 -4.88 3.17
N ASP A 31 -8.13 -4.02 3.28
CA ASP A 31 -6.88 -4.12 2.53
C ASP A 31 -5.71 -3.66 3.37
N ARG A 32 -4.53 -4.26 3.17
CA ARG A 32 -3.30 -3.88 3.89
C ARG A 32 -2.74 -2.53 3.43
N HIS A 33 -3.04 -2.09 2.20
CA HIS A 33 -2.51 -0.86 1.61
C HIS A 33 -3.58 -0.03 0.86
N PRO A 34 -4.66 0.41 1.53
CA PRO A 34 -5.80 1.04 0.87
C PRO A 34 -5.43 2.36 0.15
N SER A 35 -4.40 3.01 0.65
CA SER A 35 -3.69 4.14 0.05
C SER A 35 -3.24 3.89 -1.39
N TYR A 36 -2.70 2.71 -1.65
CA TYR A 36 -2.14 2.34 -2.94
C TYR A 36 -3.23 2.13 -3.96
N ILE A 37 -4.35 1.56 -3.54
CA ILE A 37 -5.56 1.44 -4.36
C ILE A 37 -6.08 2.82 -4.75
N GLY A 38 -6.25 3.71 -3.77
CA GLY A 38 -6.74 5.06 -4.02
C GLY A 38 -5.84 5.83 -5.01
N PHE A 39 -4.52 5.74 -4.83
CA PHE A 39 -3.57 6.37 -5.76
C PHE A 39 -3.59 5.70 -7.14
N PHE A 40 -3.70 4.37 -7.20
CA PHE A 40 -3.78 3.64 -8.47
C PHE A 40 -5.00 4.07 -9.29
N PHE A 41 -6.19 4.10 -8.70
CA PHE A 41 -7.39 4.59 -9.38
C PHE A 41 -7.30 6.07 -9.76
N TRP A 42 -6.75 6.91 -8.89
CA TRP A 42 -6.56 8.33 -9.19
C TRP A 42 -5.61 8.54 -10.38
N ALA A 43 -4.44 7.90 -10.36
CA ALA A 43 -3.43 8.05 -11.40
C ALA A 43 -3.87 7.45 -12.75
N THR A 44 -4.59 6.31 -12.72
CA THR A 44 -5.16 5.71 -13.93
C THR A 44 -6.32 6.54 -14.50
N GLY A 45 -7.17 7.11 -13.65
CA GLY A 45 -8.22 8.04 -14.06
C GLY A 45 -7.68 9.26 -14.81
N LEU A 46 -6.56 9.83 -14.35
CA LEU A 46 -5.89 10.91 -15.07
C LEU A 46 -5.41 10.47 -16.46
N GLN A 47 -4.80 9.29 -16.59
CA GLN A 47 -4.35 8.78 -17.90
C GLN A 47 -5.53 8.50 -18.86
N ILE A 48 -6.69 8.11 -18.35
CA ILE A 48 -7.91 7.94 -19.15
C ILE A 48 -8.38 9.29 -19.72
N MET A 49 -8.30 10.37 -18.93
CA MET A 49 -8.66 11.72 -19.40
C MET A 49 -7.77 12.22 -20.55
N LEU A 50 -6.51 11.75 -20.62
CA LEU A 50 -5.59 12.09 -21.72
C LEU A 50 -5.89 11.33 -23.03
N MET A 51 -6.82 10.35 -23.01
CA MET A 51 -7.24 9.55 -24.17
C MET A 51 -6.07 8.92 -24.97
N ASN A 52 -4.97 8.59 -24.30
CA ASN A 52 -3.83 7.93 -24.92
C ASN A 52 -3.73 6.45 -24.47
N PRO A 53 -4.32 5.50 -25.21
CA PRO A 53 -4.42 4.11 -24.79
C PRO A 53 -3.06 3.41 -24.70
N LEU A 54 -2.08 3.80 -25.53
CA LEU A 54 -0.74 3.20 -25.50
C LEU A 54 0.01 3.64 -24.24
N SER A 55 0.01 4.94 -23.95
CA SER A 55 0.59 5.48 -22.71
C SER A 55 -0.13 4.97 -21.47
N PHE A 56 -1.45 4.78 -21.52
CA PHE A 56 -2.24 4.21 -20.43
C PHE A 56 -1.76 2.80 -20.06
N ILE A 57 -1.61 1.89 -21.04
CA ILE A 57 -1.19 0.51 -20.78
C ILE A 57 0.22 0.48 -20.16
N VAL A 58 1.16 1.24 -20.73
CA VAL A 58 2.53 1.32 -20.21
C VAL A 58 2.53 1.91 -18.79
N PHE A 59 1.76 2.97 -18.55
CA PHE A 59 1.67 3.62 -17.26
C PHE A 59 1.07 2.69 -16.19
N VAL A 60 -0.04 2.01 -16.49
CA VAL A 60 -0.65 1.01 -15.60
C VAL A 60 0.36 -0.08 -15.25
N TYR A 61 1.08 -0.61 -16.25
CA TYR A 61 2.08 -1.65 -16.02
C TYR A 61 3.23 -1.20 -15.11
N VAL A 62 3.79 -0.01 -15.37
CA VAL A 62 4.87 0.56 -14.55
C VAL A 62 4.38 0.86 -13.13
N LEU A 63 3.21 1.48 -13.01
CA LEU A 63 2.62 1.86 -11.72
C LEU A 63 2.32 0.61 -10.87
N MET A 64 1.79 -0.43 -11.49
CA MET A 64 1.51 -1.71 -10.83
C MET A 64 2.81 -2.36 -10.32
N ASN A 65 3.85 -2.43 -11.15
CA ASN A 65 5.16 -2.95 -10.74
C ASN A 65 5.77 -2.14 -9.58
N PHE A 66 5.64 -0.81 -9.63
CA PHE A 66 6.10 0.08 -8.57
C PHE A 66 5.40 -0.23 -7.23
N PHE A 67 4.07 -0.35 -7.23
CA PHE A 67 3.32 -0.66 -6.02
C PHE A 67 3.61 -2.05 -5.47
N ILE A 68 3.77 -3.06 -6.32
CA ILE A 68 4.13 -4.42 -5.88
C ILE A 68 5.49 -4.42 -5.18
N ARG A 69 6.51 -3.79 -5.79
CA ARG A 69 7.85 -3.71 -5.19
C ARG A 69 7.83 -2.92 -3.88
N ARG A 70 7.10 -1.81 -3.85
CA ARG A 70 6.98 -0.95 -2.66
C ARG A 70 6.25 -1.66 -1.52
N ALA A 71 5.11 -2.30 -1.81
CA ALA A 71 4.35 -3.07 -0.84
C ALA A 71 5.20 -4.20 -0.26
N ARG A 72 5.87 -5.02 -1.09
CA ARG A 72 6.76 -6.08 -0.60
C ARG A 72 7.87 -5.58 0.31
N TYR A 73 8.48 -4.45 -0.02
CA TYR A 73 9.50 -3.83 0.82
C TYR A 73 8.92 -3.39 2.17
N GLU A 74 7.77 -2.72 2.15
CA GLU A 74 7.07 -2.27 3.35
C GLU A 74 6.60 -3.44 4.22
N GLU A 75 6.05 -4.51 3.63
CA GLU A 75 5.67 -5.73 4.36
C GLU A 75 6.88 -6.37 5.04
N ASN A 76 8.05 -6.38 4.39
CA ASN A 76 9.27 -6.92 4.98
C ASN A 76 9.73 -6.07 6.18
N THR A 77 9.67 -4.74 6.05
CA THR A 77 9.96 -3.82 7.14
C THR A 77 8.97 -3.97 8.31
N LEU A 78 7.67 -4.10 8.02
CA LEU A 78 6.63 -4.34 9.03
C LEU A 78 6.82 -5.69 9.73
N ASN A 79 7.23 -6.73 8.99
CA ASN A 79 7.57 -8.02 9.57
C ASN A 79 8.78 -7.92 10.51
N ILE A 80 9.78 -7.09 10.20
CA ILE A 80 10.91 -6.83 11.10
C ILE A 80 10.46 -6.06 12.35
N PHE A 81 9.55 -5.09 12.23
CA PHE A 81 9.12 -4.23 13.34
C PHE A 81 8.11 -4.86 14.30
N PHE A 82 7.21 -5.69 13.78
CA PHE A 82 6.06 -6.24 14.51
C PHE A 82 6.03 -7.78 14.53
N GLY A 83 6.88 -8.44 13.74
CA GLY A 83 7.07 -9.89 13.75
C GLY A 83 5.76 -10.68 13.72
N ASN A 84 5.49 -11.41 14.80
CA ASN A 84 4.31 -12.27 14.92
C ASN A 84 2.96 -11.51 14.86
N GLU A 85 2.90 -10.25 15.29
CA GLU A 85 1.66 -9.47 15.20
C GLU A 85 1.30 -9.17 13.74
N TYR A 86 2.30 -8.80 12.93
CA TYR A 86 2.10 -8.56 11.51
C TYR A 86 1.76 -9.85 10.76
N LYS A 87 2.38 -10.97 11.13
CA LYS A 87 2.06 -12.28 10.53
C LYS A 87 0.58 -12.64 10.74
N LYS A 88 0.06 -12.50 11.97
CA LYS A 88 -1.36 -12.73 12.29
C LYS A 88 -2.29 -11.77 11.53
N TYR A 89 -1.86 -10.53 11.32
CA TYR A 89 -2.62 -9.55 10.54
C TYR A 89 -2.64 -9.90 9.04
N LYS A 90 -1.49 -10.30 8.47
CA LYS A 90 -1.35 -10.73 7.08
C LYS A 90 -2.23 -11.94 6.73
N GLU A 91 -2.41 -12.86 7.67
CA GLU A 91 -3.31 -14.01 7.51
C GLU A 91 -4.80 -13.61 7.48
N LYS A 92 -5.17 -12.51 8.12
CA LYS A 92 -6.56 -12.06 8.23
C LYS A 92 -7.01 -11.13 7.11
N VAL A 93 -6.11 -10.27 6.64
CA VAL A 93 -6.44 -9.20 5.69
C VAL A 93 -5.63 -9.42 4.41
N PRO A 94 -6.25 -9.67 3.25
CA PRO A 94 -5.54 -9.82 1.97
C PRO A 94 -5.03 -8.47 1.43
N THR A 95 -4.23 -8.53 0.37
CA THR A 95 -3.91 -7.33 -0.41
C THR A 95 -4.76 -7.32 -1.68
N LEU A 96 -5.49 -6.23 -1.93
CA LEU A 96 -6.35 -6.06 -3.10
C LEU A 96 -5.58 -5.69 -4.37
N ILE A 97 -4.27 -5.48 -4.29
CA ILE A 97 -3.39 -5.37 -5.47
C ILE A 97 -3.32 -6.76 -6.12
N PRO A 98 -3.83 -6.96 -7.33
CA PRO A 98 -4.16 -8.28 -7.90
C PRO A 98 -2.97 -9.23 -8.19
N ILE A 99 -1.74 -8.86 -7.81
CA ILE A 99 -0.49 -9.59 -8.15
C ILE A 99 0.33 -9.90 -6.88
N LEU A 100 -0.27 -9.79 -5.69
CA LEU A 100 0.39 -9.97 -4.40
C LEU A 100 -0.20 -11.11 -3.57
#